data_AF-A0A2C1M5L2-F1
#
_entry.id   AF-A0A2C1M5L2-F1
#
_cell.length_a   1.000
_cell.length_b   1.000
_cell.length_c   1.000
_cell.angle_alpha   90.00
_cell.angle_beta   90.00
_cell.angle_gamma   90.00
#
_symmetry.space_group_name_H-M   'P 1'
#
loop_
_entity.id
_entity.type
_entity.pdbx_description
1 polymer ?
#
loop_
_entity_poly.entity_id
_entity_poly.type
_entity_poly.pdbx_seq_one_letter_code
_entity_poly.pdbx_strand_id
1 'polypeptide(L)' 'MKSNRKLNYIFLIIILIILINYLLLPIFDINAAGILPSLLGIATTDILPWIFLYWFIRLVKAIESK' A
#
# COMPACT_ATOMS: atom_id res chain seq x y z
N MET A 1 26.47 -0.14 -19.75
CA MET A 1 25.19 0.36 -19.19
C MET A 1 24.03 0.23 -20.21
N LYS A 2 23.64 -1.00 -20.61
CA LYS A 2 22.59 -1.22 -21.65
C LYS A 2 21.29 -1.85 -21.10
N SER A 3 21.28 -2.30 -19.84
CA SER A 3 20.17 -3.06 -19.24
C SER A 3 19.01 -2.18 -18.71
N ASN A 4 19.30 -0.96 -18.23
CA ASN A 4 18.30 -0.09 -17.58
C ASN A 4 17.15 0.33 -18.50
N ARG A 5 17.37 0.44 -19.82
CA ARG A 5 16.31 0.82 -20.77
C ARG A 5 15.22 -0.24 -20.89
N LYS A 6 15.58 -1.52 -20.78
CA LYS A 6 14.63 -2.64 -20.87
C LYS A 6 13.78 -2.74 -19.60
N LEU A 7 14.38 -2.54 -18.43
CA LEU A 7 13.68 -2.47 -17.15
C LEU A 7 12.72 -1.27 -17.09
N ASN A 8 13.13 -0.10 -17.57
CA ASN A 8 12.23 1.06 -17.63
C ASN A 8 11.02 0.83 -18.54
N TYR A 9 11.20 0.16 -19.68
CA TYR A 9 10.10 -0.14 -20.58
C TYR A 9 9.09 -1.13 -19.97
N ILE A 10 9.60 -2.19 -19.32
CA ILE A 10 8.75 -3.13 -18.58
C ILE A 10 7.98 -2.41 -17.47
N PHE A 11 8.65 -1.52 -16.72
CA PHE A 11 8.02 -0.73 -15.67
C PHE A 11 6.92 0.19 -16.21
N LEU A 12 7.16 0.85 -17.35
CA LEU A 12 6.16 1.68 -18.03
C LEU A 12 4.95 0.85 -18.51
N ILE A 13 5.18 -0.37 -19.03
CA ILE A 13 4.10 -1.28 -19.42
C ILE A 13 3.26 -1.68 -18.20
N ILE A 14 3.91 -2.02 -17.08
CA ILE A 14 3.20 -2.40 -15.84
C ILE A 14 2.32 -1.25 -15.37
N ILE A 15 2.85 -0.02 -15.33
CA ILE A 15 2.07 1.17 -14.98
C ILE A 15 0.89 1.37 -15.93
N LEU A 16 1.12 1.20 -17.24
CA LEU A 16 0.07 1.36 -18.25
C LEU A 16 -1.06 0.33 -18.07
N ILE A 17 -0.72 -0.93 -17.80
CA ILE A 17 -1.69 -1.99 -17.53
C ILE A 17 -2.50 -1.65 -16.27
N ILE A 18 -1.85 -1.22 -15.19
CA ILE A 18 -2.53 -0.83 -13.94
C ILE A 18 -3.48 0.35 -14.19
N LEU A 19 -3.05 1.36 -14.96
CA LEU A 19 -3.87 2.53 -15.29
C LEU A 19 -5.11 2.16 -16.11
N ILE A 20 -4.97 1.29 -17.11
CA ILE A 20 -6.10 0.81 -17.91
C ILE A 20 -7.10 0.06 -17.03
N ASN A 21 -6.62 -0.84 -16.17
CA ASN A 21 -7.50 -1.57 -15.24
C ASN A 21 -8.21 -0.62 -14.26
N TYR A 22 -7.52 0.41 -13.77
CA TYR A 22 -8.12 1.46 -12.94
C TYR A 22 -9.24 2.21 -13.64
N LEU A 23 -9.07 2.51 -14.94
CA LEU A 23 -10.07 3.20 -15.73
C LEU A 23 -11.26 2.31 -16.12
N LEU A 24 -11.07 0.99 -16.13
CA LEU A 24 -12.11 0.00 -16.41
C LEU A 24 -12.95 -0.37 -15.17
N LEU A 25 -12.43 -0.18 -13.95
CA LEU A 25 -13.15 -0.44 -12.69
C LEU A 25 -14.56 0.17 -12.62
N PRO A 26 -14.81 1.43 -13.06
CA PRO A 26 -16.14 2.02 -13.06
C PRO A 26 -17.14 1.32 -14.00
N ILE A 27 -16.67 0.61 -15.04
CA ILE A 27 -17.53 -0.15 -15.96
C ILE A 27 -18.18 -1.34 -15.24
N PHE A 28 -17.53 -1.86 -14.20
CA PHE A 28 -18.02 -2.95 -13.36
C PHE A 28 -18.81 -2.44 -12.14
N ASP A 29 -19.20 -1.17 -12.12
CA ASP A 29 -19.88 -0.51 -10.98
C ASP A 29 -19.05 -0.57 -9.67
N ILE A 30 -17.74 -0.78 -9.80
CA ILE A 30 -16.82 -0.77 -8.67
C ILE A 30 -16.42 0.67 -8.42
N ASN A 31 -16.80 1.20 -7.25
CA ASN A 31 -16.41 2.54 -6.84
C ASN A 31 -14.90 2.62 -6.58
N ALA A 32 -14.13 2.88 -7.63
CA ALA A 32 -12.67 3.03 -7.58
C ALA A 32 -12.23 4.14 -6.60
N ALA A 33 -13.07 5.16 -6.41
CA ALA A 33 -12.85 6.22 -5.42
C ALA A 33 -13.02 5.72 -3.97
N GLY A 34 -13.74 4.62 -3.74
CA GLY A 34 -13.95 4.00 -2.43
C GLY A 34 -12.90 2.95 -2.05
N ILE A 35 -12.16 2.41 -3.03
CA ILE A 35 -11.12 1.38 -2.78
C ILE A 35 -9.96 1.96 -1.97
N LEU A 36 -9.44 3.12 -2.37
CA LEU A 36 -8.32 3.78 -1.68
C LEU A 36 -8.67 4.13 -0.23
N PRO A 37 -9.79 4.83 0.06
CA PRO A 37 -10.23 5.09 1.43
C PRO A 37 -10.49 3.82 2.25
N SER A 38 -11.02 2.76 1.63
CA SER A 38 -11.29 1.49 2.33
C SER A 38 -9.99 0.78 2.73
N LEU A 39 -9.03 0.69 1.81
CA LEU A 39 -7.69 0.13 2.09
C LEU A 39 -6.96 0.94 3.17
N LEU A 40 -7.02 2.27 3.08
CA LEU A 40 -6.46 3.15 4.11
C LEU A 40 -7.18 2.94 5.43
N GLY A 41 -8.51 2.81 5.42
CA GLY A 41 -9.34 2.54 6.60
C GLY A 41 -8.92 1.26 7.31
N ILE A 42 -8.72 0.16 6.59
CA ILE A 42 -8.22 -1.11 7.16
C ILE A 42 -6.82 -0.91 7.74
N ALA A 43 -5.93 -0.25 7.00
CA ALA A 43 -4.57 0.00 7.48
C ALA A 43 -4.54 0.86 8.75
N THR A 44 -5.39 1.87 8.87
CA THR A 44 -5.44 2.74 10.05
C THR A 44 -6.23 2.14 11.21
N THR A 45 -7.25 1.33 10.95
CA THR A 45 -8.13 0.77 11.99
C THR A 45 -7.53 -0.48 12.61
N ASP A 46 -6.91 -1.35 11.80
CA ASP A 46 -6.47 -2.67 12.27
C ASP A 46 -4.95 -2.77 12.36
N ILE A 47 -4.24 -2.32 11.31
CA ILE A 47 -2.78 -2.50 11.22
C ILE A 47 -2.05 -1.50 12.13
N LEU A 48 -2.46 -0.23 12.10
CA LEU A 48 -1.79 0.84 12.84
C LEU A 48 -1.85 0.64 14.36
N PRO A 49 -2.99 0.29 14.99
CA PRO A 49 -3.03 0.04 16.42
C PRO A 49 -2.21 -1.20 16.82
N TRP A 50 -2.22 -2.25 15.99
CA TRP A 50 -1.43 -3.45 16.24
C TRP A 50 0.07 -3.16 16.25
N ILE A 51 0.56 -2.42 15.26
CA ILE A 51 1.96 -1.97 15.20
C ILE A 51 2.26 -1.08 16.40
N PHE A 52 1.40 -0.10 16.68
CA PHE A 52 1.59 0.81 17.80
C PHE A 52 1.71 0.06 19.14
N LEU A 53 0.84 -0.91 19.41
CA LEU A 53 0.89 -1.74 20.62
C LEU A 53 2.18 -2.55 20.70
N TYR A 54 2.62 -3.18 19.61
CA TYR A 54 3.89 -3.92 19.57
C TYR A 54 5.08 -3.03 19.94
N TRP A 55 5.16 -1.85 19.32
CA TRP A 55 6.22 -0.88 19.62
C TRP A 55 6.11 -0.31 21.03
N PHE A 56 4.89 -0.07 21.52
CA PHE A 56 4.64 0.42 22.87
C PHE A 56 5.11 -0.58 23.94
N ILE A 57 4.77 -1.87 23.79
CA ILE A 57 5.25 -2.92 24.70
C ILE A 57 6.78 -2.98 24.70
N ARG A 58 7.39 -2.88 23.52
CA ARG A 58 8.85 -2.87 23.39
C ARG A 58 9.48 -1.65 24.07
N LEU A 59 8.85 -0.47 23.95
CA LEU A 59 9.28 0.75 24.60
C LEU A 59 9.23 0.60 26.13
N VAL A 60 8.10 0.11 26.67
CA VAL A 60 7.92 -0.10 28.11
C VAL A 60 9.00 -1.05 28.64
N LYS A 61 9.25 -2.17 27.96
CA LYS A 61 10.33 -3.11 28.35
C LYS A 61 11.72 -2.47 28.35
N ALA A 62 12.01 -1.61 27.38
CA ALA A 62 13.29 -0.92 27.31
C ALA A 62 13.47 0.11 28.45
N ILE A 63 12.37 0.73 28.89
CA ILE A 63 12.36 1.66 30.03
C ILE A 63 12.47 0.89 31.34
N GLU A 64 11.73 -0.21 31.52
CA GLU A 64 11.73 -1.04 32.73
C GLU A 64 13.06 -1.77 32.95
N SER A 65 13.75 -2.14 31.87
CA SER A 65 15.05 -2.80 31.93
C SER A 65 16.21 -1.84 32.32
N LYS A 66 15.93 -0.56 32.56
CA LYS A 66 16.92 0.48 32.82
C LYS A 66 16.91 0.89 34.29
#